data_AF-A0A3R5TGG5-F1
#
_entry.id   AF-A0A3R5TGG5-F1
#
_cell.length_a   1.000
_cell.length_b   1.000
_cell.length_c   1.000
_cell.angle_alpha   90.00
_cell.angle_beta   90.00
_cell.angle_gamma   90.00
#
_symmetry.space_group_name_H-M   'P 1'
#
loop_
_entity.id
_entity.type
_entity.pdbx_description
1 polymer ?
#
loop_
_entity_poly.entity_id
_entity_poly.type
_entity_poly.pdbx_seq_one_letter_code
_entity_poly.pdbx_strand_id
1 'polypeptide(L)'
;MLKKVKKKGVIVSGILALAIMGTSNIAYAMNNSGSYDLGTPIFGGIDTYDVTKNDGNAPYGFNDNHSVSGNYKLYSAIRRSDTSEQITSEDFFTSNGWSKMSYNGKQSWYYGYRTRMHIRSGSDCWVVVSTSGEWTPDCY
;
A
#
# COMPACT_ATOMS: atom_id res chain seq x y z
N MET A 1 27.90 -29.74 53.96
CA MET A 1 28.89 -28.80 53.38
C MET A 1 29.43 -29.40 52.09
N LEU A 2 29.17 -28.77 50.93
CA LEU A 2 29.96 -28.72 49.68
C LEU A 2 29.04 -28.44 48.49
N LYS A 3 29.00 -27.15 48.10
CA LYS A 3 28.38 -26.64 46.87
C LYS A 3 29.07 -27.25 45.65
N LYS A 4 28.29 -27.62 44.62
CA LYS A 4 28.79 -27.71 43.24
C LYS A 4 27.98 -26.77 42.36
N VAL A 5 28.54 -25.59 42.13
CA VAL A 5 28.28 -24.75 40.96
C VAL A 5 29.25 -25.20 39.85
N LYS A 6 28.78 -25.29 38.60
CA LYS A 6 29.52 -25.27 37.30
C LYS A 6 28.51 -25.74 36.22
N LYS A 7 28.35 -25.19 35.02
CA LYS A 7 29.03 -24.15 34.23
C LYS A 7 28.02 -23.56 33.23
N LYS A 8 28.32 -22.33 32.82
CA LYS A 8 27.70 -21.53 31.75
C LYS A 8 27.60 -22.30 30.44
N GLY A 9 26.44 -22.22 29.79
CA GLY A 9 26.24 -22.51 28.38
C GLY A 9 25.45 -21.38 27.76
N VAL A 10 26.15 -20.32 27.34
CA VAL A 10 25.63 -19.32 26.42
C VAL A 10 25.70 -19.95 25.04
N ILE A 11 24.57 -20.09 24.35
CA ILE A 11 24.54 -20.27 22.90
C ILE A 11 23.80 -19.07 22.33
N VAL A 12 24.57 -18.21 21.68
CA VAL A 12 24.15 -17.13 20.79
C VAL A 12 23.80 -17.73 19.42
N SER A 13 22.90 -17.04 18.71
CA SER A 13 22.56 -17.19 17.28
C SER A 13 21.61 -18.35 16.94
N GLY A 14 20.54 -18.17 16.19
CA GLY A 14 20.17 -17.05 15.33
C GLY A 14 18.69 -16.72 15.44
N ILE A 15 18.39 -15.43 15.37
CA ILE A 15 17.05 -14.95 15.05
C ILE A 15 16.76 -15.45 13.64
N LEU A 16 16.04 -16.57 13.51
CA LEU A 16 15.35 -16.88 12.28
C LEU A 16 14.06 -16.05 12.30
N ALA A 17 14.19 -14.77 11.96
CA ALA A 17 13.05 -13.99 11.52
C ALA A 17 12.67 -14.54 10.15
N LEU A 18 11.88 -15.61 10.13
CA LEU A 18 11.11 -15.96 8.96
C LEU A 18 10.17 -14.77 8.76
N ALA A 19 10.52 -13.89 7.83
CA ALA A 19 9.58 -12.93 7.30
C ALA A 19 8.41 -13.75 6.79
N ILE A 20 7.30 -13.73 7.54
CA ILE A 20 6.00 -14.06 7.00
C ILE A 20 5.76 -12.97 5.97
N MET A 21 6.26 -13.18 4.75
CA MET A 21 5.78 -12.47 3.58
C MET A 21 4.33 -12.92 3.47
N GLY A 22 3.46 -12.13 4.09
CA GLY A 22 2.04 -12.39 4.13
C GLY A 22 1.54 -12.46 2.70
N THR A 23 1.38 -13.68 2.19
CA THR A 23 0.28 -13.98 1.30
C THR A 23 -0.99 -13.87 2.13
N SER A 24 -1.31 -12.64 2.50
CA SER A 24 -2.60 -12.29 3.04
C SER A 24 -3.55 -12.56 1.88
N ASN A 25 -4.13 -13.77 1.85
CA ASN A 25 -5.32 -14.07 1.08
C ASN A 25 -6.45 -13.23 1.68
N ILE A 26 -6.36 -11.91 1.52
CA ILE A 26 -7.48 -11.04 1.75
C ILE A 26 -8.36 -11.31 0.54
N ALA A 27 -9.52 -11.90 0.81
CA ALA A 27 -10.54 -12.13 -0.18
C ALA A 27 -11.06 -10.77 -0.65
N TYR A 28 -10.33 -10.13 -1.56
CA TYR A 28 -10.74 -8.87 -2.15
C TYR A 28 -11.83 -9.17 -3.17
N ALA A 29 -13.03 -8.67 -2.91
CA ALA A 29 -13.97 -8.44 -3.99
C ALA A 29 -13.47 -7.23 -4.80
N MET A 30 -12.45 -7.42 -5.66
CA MET A 30 -12.03 -6.42 -6.67
C MET A 30 -13.09 -6.34 -7.77
N ASN A 31 -14.33 -6.01 -7.40
CA ASN A 31 -15.44 -5.90 -8.34
C ASN A 31 -15.36 -4.61 -9.17
N ASN A 32 -14.36 -3.77 -8.90
CA ASN A 32 -14.18 -2.45 -9.47
C ASN A 32 -12.73 -1.99 -9.22
N SER A 33 -11.81 -2.52 -10.02
CA SER A 33 -10.39 -2.24 -9.88
C SER A 33 -9.84 -1.48 -11.08
N GLY A 34 -8.62 -0.97 -10.92
CA GLY A 34 -7.85 -0.52 -12.03
C GLY A 34 -6.36 -0.82 -12.00
N SER A 35 -5.80 -1.16 -13.17
CA SER A 35 -4.41 -1.55 -13.36
C SER A 35 -3.54 -0.38 -13.83
N TYR A 36 -2.41 -0.14 -13.18
CA TYR A 36 -1.47 0.90 -13.61
C TYR A 36 -0.13 0.29 -14.02
N ASP A 37 0.50 0.96 -14.98
CA ASP A 37 1.90 0.82 -15.34
C ASP A 37 2.41 2.22 -15.70
N LEU A 38 3.19 2.82 -14.80
CA LEU A 38 3.54 4.24 -14.89
C LEU A 38 4.92 4.55 -14.30
N GLY A 39 5.45 5.71 -14.66
CA GLY A 39 6.66 6.28 -14.06
C GLY A 39 6.30 7.34 -13.02
N THR A 40 6.54 7.04 -11.74
CA THR A 40 6.37 8.03 -10.67
C THR A 40 7.50 9.06 -10.73
N PRO A 41 7.21 10.37 -10.74
CA PRO A 41 8.22 11.41 -10.83
C PRO A 41 9.08 11.49 -9.56
N ILE A 42 10.26 12.11 -9.66
CA ILE A 42 11.18 12.32 -8.53
C ILE A 42 10.51 13.14 -7.42
N PHE A 43 9.77 14.18 -7.81
CA PHE A 43 9.04 15.07 -6.90
C PHE A 43 7.56 15.11 -7.27
N GLY A 44 6.71 15.22 -6.25
CA GLY A 44 5.26 15.17 -6.42
C GLY A 44 4.77 13.74 -6.67
N GLY A 45 3.65 13.62 -7.37
CA GLY A 45 3.06 12.34 -7.70
C GLY A 45 2.24 12.39 -8.98
N ILE A 46 1.74 11.24 -9.37
CA ILE A 46 1.00 11.00 -10.60
C ILE A 46 -0.29 10.27 -10.25
N ASP A 47 -1.36 10.67 -10.90
CA ASP A 47 -2.66 10.01 -10.74
C ASP A 47 -2.81 8.90 -11.78
N THR A 48 -3.46 7.82 -11.37
CA THR A 48 -3.95 6.78 -12.28
C THR A 48 -5.21 7.26 -13.01
N TYR A 49 -5.84 6.37 -13.75
CA TYR A 49 -7.11 6.65 -14.41
C TYR A 49 -8.30 6.60 -13.43
N ASP A 50 -9.47 7.00 -13.93
CA ASP A 50 -10.70 7.06 -13.15
C ASP A 50 -11.27 5.66 -12.85
N VAL A 51 -11.51 5.37 -11.56
CA VAL A 51 -12.33 4.25 -11.09
C VAL A 51 -13.46 4.82 -10.24
N THR A 52 -14.70 4.37 -10.42
CA THR A 52 -15.85 4.95 -9.68
C THR A 52 -16.04 4.23 -8.37
N LYS A 53 -16.10 4.90 -7.21
CA LYS A 53 -16.46 4.24 -5.94
C LYS A 53 -17.86 3.62 -6.02
N ASN A 54 -17.96 2.30 -6.09
CA ASN A 54 -19.22 1.62 -6.38
C ASN A 54 -19.86 0.95 -5.16
N ASP A 55 -19.22 0.99 -4.00
CA ASP A 55 -19.78 0.43 -2.77
C ASP A 55 -19.79 1.48 -1.65
N GLY A 56 -20.97 1.94 -1.23
CA GLY A 56 -21.08 2.93 -0.16
C GLY A 56 -20.68 2.43 1.23
N ASN A 57 -20.42 1.13 1.40
CA ASN A 57 -20.08 0.50 2.67
C ASN A 57 -18.61 0.12 2.79
N ALA A 58 -17.91 -0.12 1.66
CA ALA A 58 -16.51 -0.54 1.66
C ALA A 58 -15.61 0.54 2.33
N PRO A 59 -15.03 0.26 3.52
CA PRO A 59 -14.39 1.26 4.37
C PRO A 59 -12.97 1.64 3.94
N TYR A 60 -12.38 0.89 3.00
CA TYR A 60 -11.01 1.10 2.56
C TYR A 60 -10.90 1.17 1.04
N GLY A 61 -9.87 1.86 0.58
CA GLY A 61 -9.23 1.60 -0.70
C GLY A 61 -8.04 0.68 -0.53
N PHE A 62 -7.66 -0.02 -1.60
CA PHE A 62 -6.56 -0.97 -1.58
C PHE A 62 -5.72 -0.85 -2.85
N ASN A 63 -4.41 -1.00 -2.69
CA ASN A 63 -3.45 -1.13 -3.78
C ASN A 63 -2.68 -2.43 -3.62
N ASP A 64 -2.70 -3.27 -4.64
CA ASP A 64 -1.84 -4.44 -4.78
C ASP A 64 -0.74 -4.13 -5.80
N ASN A 65 0.49 -3.93 -5.32
CA ASN A 65 1.57 -3.53 -6.20
C ASN A 65 2.43 -4.71 -6.61
N HIS A 66 2.57 -4.92 -7.91
CA HIS A 66 3.39 -5.99 -8.48
C HIS A 66 4.87 -5.59 -8.52
N SER A 67 5.20 -4.42 -9.04
CA SER A 67 6.60 -4.02 -9.25
C SER A 67 6.88 -2.58 -8.83
N VAL A 68 8.06 -2.33 -8.27
CA VAL A 68 8.63 -0.99 -8.10
C VAL A 68 10.11 -1.07 -8.45
N SER A 69 10.54 -0.35 -9.48
CA SER A 69 11.95 -0.32 -9.89
C SER A 69 12.84 0.21 -8.76
N GLY A 70 14.04 -0.34 -8.61
CA GLY A 70 15.01 0.15 -7.61
C GLY A 70 14.62 -0.08 -6.16
N ASN A 71 13.54 -0.84 -5.88
CA ASN A 71 13.03 -1.10 -4.53
C ASN A 71 12.71 0.17 -3.72
N TYR A 72 12.38 1.28 -4.40
CA TYR A 72 11.98 2.51 -3.72
C TYR A 72 10.67 2.31 -2.94
N LYS A 73 10.51 3.11 -1.89
CA LYS A 73 9.23 3.27 -1.21
C LYS A 73 8.39 4.31 -1.93
N LEU A 74 7.21 3.90 -2.39
CA LEU A 74 6.21 4.80 -2.96
C LEU A 74 5.04 4.93 -1.99
N TYR A 75 4.31 6.02 -2.12
CA TYR A 75 3.14 6.33 -1.31
C TYR A 75 1.91 6.37 -2.20
N SER A 76 0.81 5.83 -1.71
CA SER A 76 -0.49 5.81 -2.35
C SER A 76 -1.52 6.51 -1.47
N ALA A 77 -2.38 7.28 -2.12
CA ALA A 77 -3.65 7.73 -1.56
C ALA A 77 -4.71 7.70 -2.67
N ILE A 78 -5.99 7.69 -2.33
CA ILE A 78 -7.07 7.87 -3.30
C ILE A 78 -7.52 9.33 -3.26
N ARG A 79 -7.72 9.89 -4.45
CA ARG A 79 -8.21 11.24 -4.65
C ARG A 79 -9.50 11.25 -5.45
N ARG A 80 -10.29 12.30 -5.28
CA ARG A 80 -11.37 12.63 -6.21
C ARG A 80 -10.80 13.05 -7.55
N SER A 81 -11.38 12.52 -8.63
CA SER A 81 -10.95 12.83 -9.99
C SER A 81 -11.24 14.28 -10.40
N ASP A 82 -12.32 14.86 -9.87
CA ASP A 82 -12.80 16.19 -10.26
C ASP A 82 -12.20 17.34 -9.43
N THR A 83 -11.88 17.10 -8.16
CA THR A 83 -11.33 18.13 -7.26
C THR A 83 -9.87 17.90 -6.86
N SER A 84 -9.31 16.74 -7.18
CA SER A 84 -8.00 16.27 -6.67
C SER A 84 -7.92 16.22 -5.13
N GLU A 85 -9.06 16.28 -4.44
CA GLU A 85 -9.13 16.16 -2.98
C GLU A 85 -8.68 14.76 -2.57
N GLN A 86 -7.75 14.68 -1.62
CA GLN A 86 -7.36 13.41 -1.02
C GLN A 86 -8.43 12.93 -0.04
N ILE A 87 -9.07 11.82 -0.40
CA ILE A 87 -10.22 11.27 0.32
C ILE A 87 -9.89 10.04 1.15
N THR A 88 -8.64 9.58 1.12
CA THR A 88 -8.16 8.53 2.04
C THR A 88 -6.92 8.97 2.80
N SER A 89 -6.61 8.23 3.87
CA SER A 89 -5.27 8.22 4.44
C SER A 89 -4.25 7.84 3.37
N GLU A 90 -3.05 8.36 3.51
CA GLU A 90 -1.91 7.90 2.73
C GLU A 90 -1.33 6.65 3.39
N ASP A 91 -0.88 5.71 2.57
CA ASP A 91 -0.12 4.54 2.99
C ASP A 91 1.01 4.30 1.99
N PHE A 92 1.98 3.43 2.32
CA PHE A 92 3.14 3.18 1.46
C PHE A 92 3.17 1.75 0.96
N PHE A 93 3.86 1.54 -0.16
CA PHE A 93 4.11 0.22 -0.71
C PHE A 93 5.52 0.15 -1.34
N THR A 94 5.96 -1.08 -1.58
CA THR A 94 7.20 -1.41 -2.29
C THR A 94 6.90 -2.46 -3.36
N SER A 95 7.92 -2.98 -4.06
CA SER A 95 7.73 -4.10 -4.99
C SER A 95 7.10 -5.30 -4.29
N ASN A 96 6.09 -5.94 -4.92
CA ASN A 96 5.28 -7.02 -4.35
C ASN A 96 4.64 -6.69 -2.98
N GLY A 97 4.45 -5.39 -2.69
CA GLY A 97 3.81 -4.90 -1.48
C GLY A 97 2.39 -4.42 -1.76
N TRP A 98 1.71 -3.99 -0.71
CA TRP A 98 0.35 -3.48 -0.81
C TRP A 98 0.16 -2.27 0.09
N SER A 99 -0.93 -1.54 -0.14
CA SER A 99 -1.36 -0.46 0.75
C SER A 99 -2.87 -0.53 1.01
N LYS A 100 -3.27 -0.26 2.26
CA LYS A 100 -4.69 -0.25 2.67
C LYS A 100 -5.03 1.10 3.26
N MET A 101 -5.86 1.86 2.55
CA MET A 101 -6.09 3.28 2.78
C MET A 101 -7.51 3.51 3.30
N SER A 102 -7.65 4.11 4.50
CA SER A 102 -8.98 4.38 5.09
C SER A 102 -9.58 5.65 4.53
N TYR A 103 -10.88 5.70 4.28
CA TYR A 103 -11.52 6.95 3.86
C TYR A 103 -11.47 8.02 4.96
N ASN A 104 -11.18 9.26 4.55
CA ASN A 104 -11.20 10.44 5.39
C ASN A 104 -12.67 10.77 5.69
N GLY A 105 -13.18 10.30 6.83
CA GLY A 105 -14.59 10.44 7.20
C GLY A 105 -15.44 9.25 6.77
N LYS A 106 -16.72 9.48 6.44
CA LYS A 106 -17.63 8.38 6.06
C LYS A 106 -17.38 7.97 4.61
N GLN A 107 -17.09 6.70 4.38
CA GLN A 107 -16.87 6.12 3.06
C GLN A 107 -18.05 6.33 2.09
N SER A 108 -19.28 6.38 2.62
CA SER A 108 -20.49 6.62 1.83
C SER A 108 -20.56 8.03 1.22
N TRP A 109 -19.80 9.01 1.72
CA TRP A 109 -19.72 10.34 1.13
C TRP A 109 -19.11 10.34 -0.26
N TYR A 110 -18.29 9.33 -0.55
CA TYR A 110 -17.55 9.21 -1.81
C TYR A 110 -18.21 8.22 -2.77
N TYR A 111 -19.35 7.62 -2.40
CA TYR A 111 -20.11 6.71 -3.27
C TYR A 111 -20.56 7.40 -4.56
N GLY A 112 -20.35 6.73 -5.70
CA GLY A 112 -20.69 7.23 -7.04
C GLY A 112 -19.69 8.25 -7.61
N TYR A 113 -18.70 8.71 -6.84
CA TYR A 113 -17.68 9.60 -7.36
C TYR A 113 -16.60 8.83 -8.12
N ARG A 114 -16.09 9.47 -9.18
CA ARG A 114 -14.86 9.03 -9.85
C ARG A 114 -13.67 9.37 -8.98
N THR A 115 -12.82 8.38 -8.77
CA THR A 115 -11.61 8.49 -7.97
C THR A 115 -10.41 8.08 -8.80
N ARG A 116 -9.23 8.51 -8.37
CA ARG A 116 -7.94 8.10 -8.92
C ARG A 116 -7.04 7.69 -7.77
N MET A 117 -6.18 6.72 -8.01
CA MET A 117 -5.07 6.49 -7.09
C MET A 117 -3.96 7.49 -7.42
N HIS A 118 -3.57 8.25 -6.43
CA HIS A 118 -2.40 9.10 -6.48
C HIS A 118 -1.20 8.31 -5.97
N ILE A 119 -0.18 8.16 -6.80
CA ILE A 119 1.10 7.55 -6.42
C ILE A 119 2.17 8.64 -6.39
N ARG A 120 2.90 8.75 -5.29
CA ARG A 120 4.01 9.70 -5.18
C ARG A 120 5.28 9.04 -4.66
N SER A 121 6.40 9.65 -5.02
CA SER A 121 7.72 9.24 -4.56
C SER A 121 7.96 9.66 -3.11
N GLY A 122 8.78 8.89 -2.40
CA GLY A 122 9.35 9.26 -1.12
C GLY A 122 10.42 10.35 -1.24
N SER A 123 10.79 10.97 -0.11
CA SER A 123 11.84 11.99 -0.06
C SER A 123 13.25 11.45 -0.37
N ASP A 124 13.40 10.13 -0.36
CA ASP A 124 14.60 9.36 -0.67
C ASP A 124 14.71 8.98 -2.15
N CYS A 125 13.74 9.39 -2.97
CA CYS A 125 13.71 9.08 -4.39
C CYS A 125 14.46 10.14 -5.21
N TRP A 126 15.40 9.70 -6.04
CA TRP A 126 16.27 10.56 -6.86
C TRP A 126 16.18 10.28 -8.36
N VAL A 127 15.31 9.35 -8.74
CA VAL A 127 15.08 8.91 -10.12
C VAL A 127 13.58 8.76 -10.37
N VAL A 128 13.17 8.76 -11.64
CA VAL A 128 11.81 8.34 -11.99
C VAL A 128 11.69 6.84 -11.71
N VAL A 129 10.61 6.45 -11.03
CA VAL A 129 10.40 5.06 -10.58
C VAL A 129 9.30 4.43 -11.39
N SER A 130 9.63 3.43 -12.19
CA SER A 130 8.62 2.58 -12.82
C SER A 130 7.90 1.75 -11.76
N THR A 131 6.58 1.74 -11.80
CA THR A 131 5.74 0.98 -10.88
C THR A 131 4.50 0.46 -11.59
N SER A 132 4.09 -0.75 -11.23
CA SER A 132 2.88 -1.38 -11.80
C SER A 132 2.16 -2.22 -10.77
N GLY A 133 0.83 -2.29 -10.90
CA GLY A 133 -0.05 -2.96 -9.96
C GLY A 133 -1.52 -2.73 -10.28
N GLU A 134 -2.37 -3.08 -9.32
CA GLU A 134 -3.81 -2.91 -9.41
C GLU A 134 -4.34 -2.28 -8.12
N TRP A 135 -5.34 -1.43 -8.24
CA TRP A 135 -5.95 -0.79 -7.08
C TRP A 135 -7.48 -0.82 -7.17
N THR A 136 -8.14 -0.65 -6.04
CA THR A 136 -9.61 -0.54 -5.95
C THR A 136 -9.98 0.50 -4.90
N PRO A 137 -10.99 1.35 -5.17
CA PRO A 137 -11.58 2.19 -4.13
C PRO A 137 -12.55 1.43 -3.20
N ASP A 138 -12.86 0.16 -3.49
CA ASP A 138 -13.85 -0.66 -2.79
C ASP A 138 -13.18 -1.91 -2.16
N CYS A 139 -12.73 -1.79 -0.90
CA CYS A 139 -12.11 -2.86 -0.13
C CYS A 139 -12.69 -2.97 1.30
N TYR A 140 -12.69 -4.20 1.85
CA TYR A 140 -13.09 -4.55 3.22
C TYR A 140 -11.89 -4.92 4.10
#